data_AF-A0A432TAW8-F1
#
_entry.id   AF-A0A432TAW8-F1
#
_cell.length_a   1.000
_cell.length_b   1.000
_cell.length_c   1.000
_cell.angle_alpha   90.00
_cell.angle_beta   90.00
_cell.angle_gamma   90.00
#
_symmetry.space_group_name_H-M   'P 1'
#
loop_
_entity.id
_entity.type
_entity.pdbx_description
1 polymer ?
#
loop_
_entity_poly.entity_id
_entity_poly.type
_entity_poly.pdbx_seq_one_letter_code
_entity_poly.pdbx_strand_id
1 'polypeptide(L)'
;MIKSLSKIFGTQNDRIVKNYLKKVEKINALESTYEPMSDEALKQAFLELKESVNNGEKTLDDVLYDSFAITREVSKRTVGLRHYDVQMVGGMVLHDGNIAEMKTGEGKTLVATLAVILNAMTGKGVHVVTVNDYLAKRDSEEMGVLYKFLGYSVGCITSDIYDEQERKAQYEADITYGTNNEYGFDYLRDNMKVRLEEKVQRDHNYAIIDEVDSILIDEARTPLIISGPTQRDHNHYAKANEIAKQMERGEELPAKPGEDKVMTGDFVVDEKN
;
A
#
# COMPACT_ATOMS: atom_id res chain seq x y z
N MET A 1 41.37 -14.49 15.45
CA MET A 1 41.80 -14.14 14.08
C MET A 1 40.67 -13.84 13.09
N ILE A 2 39.43 -14.32 13.27
CA ILE A 2 38.32 -14.12 12.29
C ILE A 2 37.73 -12.69 12.32
N LYS A 3 37.75 -11.96 13.46
CA LYS A 3 37.25 -10.57 13.57
C LYS A 3 38.09 -9.50 12.87
N SER A 4 39.31 -9.83 12.41
CA SER A 4 40.24 -8.86 11.79
C SER A 4 40.13 -8.79 10.27
N LEU A 5 39.67 -9.86 9.62
CA LEU A 5 39.52 -9.93 8.16
C LEU A 5 38.23 -9.26 7.67
N SER A 6 37.16 -9.27 8.48
CA SER A 6 35.89 -8.58 8.18
C SER A 6 36.02 -7.06 8.19
N LYS A 7 36.95 -6.49 8.96
CA LYS A 7 37.23 -5.04 8.97
C LYS A 7 37.90 -4.55 7.68
N ILE A 8 38.57 -5.42 6.92
CA ILE A 8 39.31 -5.05 5.70
C ILE A 8 38.42 -5.19 4.45
N PHE A 9 37.48 -6.16 4.45
CA PHE A 9 36.63 -6.44 3.28
C PHE A 9 35.19 -5.92 3.38
N GLY A 10 34.78 -5.40 4.54
CA GLY A 10 33.42 -4.96 4.83
C GLY A 10 32.41 -6.12 4.84
N THR A 11 31.24 -5.87 5.41
CA THR A 11 30.06 -6.74 5.29
C THR A 11 29.39 -6.56 3.92
N GLN A 12 28.44 -7.45 3.58
CA GLN A 12 27.60 -7.26 2.40
C GLN A 12 26.82 -5.94 2.47
N ASN A 13 26.29 -5.60 3.65
CA ASN A 13 25.58 -4.35 3.90
C ASN A 13 26.48 -3.13 3.67
N ASP A 14 27.74 -3.18 4.13
CA ASP A 14 28.70 -2.09 3.91
C ASP A 14 28.92 -1.82 2.41
N ARG A 15 28.95 -2.88 1.59
CA ARG A 15 29.11 -2.75 0.13
C ARG A 15 27.87 -2.17 -0.53
N ILE A 16 26.69 -2.60 -0.11
CA ILE A 16 25.40 -2.08 -0.59
C ILE A 16 25.29 -0.59 -0.24
N VAL A 17 25.50 -0.22 1.02
CA VAL A 17 25.47 1.17 1.49
C VAL A 17 26.50 2.02 0.75
N LYS A 18 27.72 1.52 0.53
CA LYS A 18 28.74 2.23 -0.25
C LYS A 18 28.29 2.52 -1.69
N ASN A 19 27.51 1.63 -2.31
CA ASN A 19 26.96 1.89 -3.64
C ASN A 19 25.88 2.97 -3.62
N TYR A 20 25.00 2.98 -2.61
CA TYR A 20 24.05 4.09 -2.44
C TYR A 20 24.75 5.41 -2.15
N LEU A 21 25.80 5.45 -1.33
CA LEU A 21 26.54 6.68 -1.07
C LEU A 21 27.13 7.30 -2.34
N LYS A 22 27.61 6.49 -3.28
CA LYS A 22 28.01 6.99 -4.62
C LYS A 22 26.86 7.59 -5.41
N LYS A 23 25.64 7.07 -5.25
CA LYS A 23 24.42 7.68 -5.84
C LYS A 23 24.10 9.01 -5.13
N VAL A 24 24.28 9.09 -3.80
CA VAL A 24 24.08 10.34 -3.03
C VAL A 24 25.01 11.46 -3.51
N GLU A 25 26.25 11.16 -3.90
CA GLU A 25 27.15 12.17 -4.48
C GLU A 25 26.54 12.87 -5.71
N LYS A 26 25.81 12.12 -6.55
CA LYS A 26 25.11 12.69 -7.71
C LYS A 26 23.94 13.57 -7.29
N ILE A 27 23.19 13.18 -6.26
CA ILE A 27 22.10 13.98 -5.68
C ILE A 27 22.65 15.27 -5.08
N ASN A 28 23.76 15.20 -4.34
CA ASN A 28 24.42 16.36 -3.74
C ASN A 28 24.90 17.36 -4.81
N ALA A 29 25.40 16.87 -5.95
CA ALA A 29 25.83 17.73 -7.05
C ALA A 29 24.68 18.54 -7.68
N LEU A 30 23.42 18.10 -7.54
CA LEU A 30 22.25 18.81 -8.04
C LEU A 30 21.76 19.93 -7.11
N GLU A 31 22.28 20.02 -5.88
CA GLU A 31 21.88 21.06 -4.92
C GLU A 31 22.12 22.46 -5.48
N SER A 32 23.25 22.70 -6.15
CA SER A 32 23.55 23.99 -6.80
C SER A 32 22.62 24.34 -7.96
N THR A 33 21.91 23.35 -8.52
CA THR A 33 20.93 23.55 -9.58
C THR A 33 19.59 23.99 -9.00
N TYR A 34 19.14 23.34 -7.92
CA TYR A 34 17.80 23.52 -7.37
C TYR A 34 17.70 24.57 -6.25
N GLU A 35 18.73 24.73 -5.43
CA GLU A 35 18.78 25.76 -4.38
C GLU A 35 18.47 27.19 -4.88
N PRO A 36 19.02 27.67 -6.03
CA PRO A 36 18.75 29.03 -6.50
C PRO A 36 17.38 29.21 -7.19
N MET A 37 16.64 28.13 -7.45
CA MET A 37 15.34 28.22 -8.13
C MET A 37 14.28 28.88 -7.24
N SER A 38 13.32 29.60 -7.84
CA SER A 38 12.12 30.04 -7.12
C SER A 38 11.21 28.86 -6.82
N ASP A 39 10.23 29.07 -5.93
CA ASP A 39 9.25 28.04 -5.60
C ASP A 39 8.44 27.61 -6.83
N GLU A 40 8.08 28.55 -7.69
CA GLU A 40 7.38 28.28 -8.96
C GLU A 40 8.25 27.45 -9.91
N ALA A 41 9.54 27.79 -10.02
CA ALA A 41 10.46 27.05 -10.87
C ALA A 41 10.70 25.63 -10.36
N LEU A 42 10.81 25.42 -9.04
CA LEU A 42 10.92 24.07 -8.45
C LEU A 42 9.67 23.23 -8.69
N LYS A 43 8.49 23.82 -8.50
CA LYS A 43 7.22 23.12 -8.78
C LYS A 43 7.11 22.73 -10.25
N GLN A 44 7.49 23.62 -11.16
CA GLN A 44 7.46 23.35 -12.59
C GLN A 44 8.47 22.26 -12.98
N ALA A 45 9.71 22.32 -12.47
CA ALA A 45 10.71 21.28 -12.71
C ALA A 45 10.25 19.91 -12.18
N PHE A 46 9.61 19.88 -11.02
CA PHE A 46 9.03 18.65 -10.48
C PHE A 46 7.87 18.11 -11.34
N LEU A 47 6.98 19.01 -11.78
CA LEU A 47 5.84 18.66 -12.62
C LEU A 47 6.32 18.03 -13.94
N GLU A 48 7.34 18.59 -14.59
CA GLU A 48 7.94 18.04 -15.81
C GLU A 48 8.51 16.63 -15.60
N LEU A 49 9.18 16.38 -14.46
CA LEU A 49 9.64 15.05 -14.11
C LEU A 49 8.46 14.08 -13.93
N LYS A 50 7.45 14.48 -13.16
CA LYS A 50 6.23 13.68 -12.92
C LYS A 50 5.51 13.36 -14.23
N GLU A 51 5.38 14.32 -15.14
CA GLU A 51 4.76 14.12 -16.45
C GLU A 51 5.57 13.17 -17.34
N SER A 52 6.90 13.29 -17.37
CA SER A 52 7.76 12.38 -18.14
C SER A 52 7.64 10.92 -17.68
N VAL A 53 7.44 10.68 -16.38
CA VAL A 53 7.17 9.34 -15.84
C VAL A 53 5.77 8.87 -16.22
N ASN A 54 4.75 9.71 -16.04
CA ASN A 54 3.36 9.34 -16.36
C ASN A 54 3.15 9.05 -17.86
N ASN A 55 3.87 9.76 -18.73
CA ASN A 55 3.83 9.55 -20.17
C ASN A 55 4.68 8.35 -20.63
N GLY A 56 5.41 7.70 -19.71
CA GLY A 56 6.28 6.56 -20.01
C GLY A 56 7.58 6.92 -20.74
N GLU A 57 7.97 8.19 -20.75
CA GLU A 57 9.21 8.67 -21.37
C GLU A 57 10.43 8.35 -20.51
N LYS A 58 10.26 8.36 -19.19
CA LYS A 58 11.29 8.04 -18.20
C LYS A 58 10.76 7.05 -17.17
N THR A 59 11.65 6.20 -16.67
CA THR A 59 11.38 5.35 -15.50
C THR A 59 11.58 6.14 -14.20
N LEU A 60 11.12 5.59 -13.07
CA LEU A 60 11.39 6.16 -11.75
C LEU A 60 12.90 6.24 -11.46
N ASP A 61 13.67 5.24 -11.89
CA ASP A 61 15.13 5.22 -11.73
C ASP A 61 15.82 6.34 -12.51
N ASP A 62 15.29 6.70 -13.69
CA ASP A 62 15.84 7.76 -14.54
C ASP A 62 15.68 9.14 -13.90
N VAL A 63 14.62 9.36 -13.12
CA VAL A 63 14.31 10.65 -12.46
C VAL A 63 14.70 10.69 -10.98
N LEU A 64 15.22 9.58 -10.44
CA LEU A 64 15.47 9.42 -9.00
C LEU A 64 16.33 10.55 -8.41
N TYR A 65 17.42 10.92 -9.09
CA TYR A 65 18.36 11.91 -8.54
C TYR A 65 17.75 13.31 -8.47
N ASP A 66 17.08 13.74 -9.54
CA ASP A 66 16.41 15.03 -9.61
C ASP A 66 15.22 15.07 -8.62
N SER A 67 14.42 14.00 -8.56
CA SER A 67 13.32 13.88 -7.61
C SER A 67 13.80 14.01 -6.16
N PHE A 68 14.89 13.32 -5.79
CA PHE A 68 15.43 13.37 -4.43
C PHE A 68 16.04 14.74 -4.12
N ALA A 69 16.75 15.36 -5.07
CA ALA A 69 17.34 16.68 -4.90
C ALA A 69 16.25 17.76 -4.70
N ILE A 70 15.21 17.75 -5.53
CA ILE A 70 14.05 18.63 -5.39
C ILE A 70 13.34 18.39 -4.05
N THR A 71 13.09 17.12 -3.69
CA THR A 71 12.43 16.78 -2.42
C THR A 71 13.19 17.33 -1.22
N ARG A 72 14.53 17.23 -1.21
CA ARG A 72 15.38 17.82 -0.16
C ARG A 72 15.24 19.34 -0.12
N GLU A 73 15.29 20.00 -1.27
CA GLU A 73 15.20 21.47 -1.32
C GLU A 73 13.81 21.94 -0.85
N VAL A 74 12.74 21.27 -1.27
CA VAL A 74 11.38 21.58 -0.79
C VAL A 74 11.23 21.30 0.70
N SER A 75 11.81 20.23 1.23
CA SER A 75 11.84 19.96 2.67
C SER A 75 12.54 21.07 3.45
N LYS A 76 13.68 21.58 2.96
CA LYS A 76 14.40 22.71 3.57
C LYS A 76 13.54 23.97 3.60
N ARG A 77 12.74 24.23 2.56
CA ARG A 77 11.86 25.41 2.46
C ARG A 77 10.58 25.30 3.29
N THR A 78 9.97 24.11 3.33
CA THR A 78 8.63 23.92 3.90
C THR A 78 8.66 23.37 5.32
N VAL A 79 9.51 22.39 5.59
CA VAL A 79 9.65 21.72 6.89
C VAL A 79 10.84 22.28 7.68
N GLY A 80 11.76 22.98 7.03
CA GLY A 80 12.98 23.53 7.66
C GLY A 80 14.07 22.48 7.88
N LEU A 81 13.95 21.30 7.28
CA LEU A 81 14.87 20.18 7.47
C LEU A 81 15.50 19.79 6.13
N ARG A 82 16.83 19.77 6.07
CA ARG A 82 17.58 19.24 4.93
C ARG A 82 17.90 17.77 5.18
N HIS A 83 17.49 16.88 4.28
CA HIS A 83 17.85 15.45 4.39
C HIS A 83 19.36 15.24 4.44
N TYR A 84 19.84 14.50 5.44
CA TYR A 84 21.22 14.03 5.53
C TYR A 84 21.52 12.96 4.46
N ASP A 85 22.80 12.72 4.20
CA ASP A 85 23.22 11.75 3.19
C ASP A 85 22.80 10.31 3.55
N VAL A 86 22.81 9.97 4.84
CA VAL A 86 22.29 8.68 5.32
C VAL A 86 20.77 8.55 5.13
N GLN A 87 20.05 9.67 5.19
CA GLN A 87 18.61 9.69 4.93
C GLN A 87 18.32 9.52 3.44
N MET A 88 19.17 10.05 2.55
CA MET A 88 19.10 9.78 1.11
C MET A 88 19.33 8.31 0.79
N VAL A 89 20.27 7.66 1.48
CA VAL A 89 20.43 6.20 1.38
C VAL A 89 19.15 5.49 1.81
N GLY A 90 18.58 5.86 2.96
CA GLY A 90 17.32 5.30 3.44
C GLY A 90 16.18 5.41 2.41
N GLY A 91 16.01 6.59 1.80
CA GLY A 91 15.01 6.82 0.76
C GLY A 91 15.20 5.91 -0.46
N MET A 92 16.44 5.72 -0.92
CA MET A 92 16.72 4.80 -2.04
C MET A 92 16.48 3.34 -1.66
N VAL A 93 16.82 2.94 -0.44
CA VAL A 93 16.56 1.58 0.06
C VAL A 93 15.04 1.30 0.10
N LEU A 94 14.25 2.26 0.56
CA LEU A 94 12.78 2.16 0.56
C LEU A 94 12.24 2.06 -0.88
N HIS A 95 12.72 2.92 -1.79
CA HIS A 95 12.33 2.86 -3.21
C HIS A 95 12.63 1.49 -3.85
N ASP A 96 13.78 0.90 -3.54
CA ASP A 96 14.18 -0.43 -4.01
C ASP A 96 13.36 -1.58 -3.36
N GLY A 97 12.36 -1.28 -2.55
CA GLY A 97 11.45 -2.26 -1.92
C GLY A 97 12.06 -2.99 -0.73
N ASN A 98 13.09 -2.43 -0.10
CA ASN A 98 13.81 -3.05 1.02
C ASN A 98 13.53 -2.34 2.36
N ILE A 99 13.93 -3.00 3.45
CA ILE A 99 13.83 -2.43 4.81
C ILE A 99 15.05 -1.56 5.09
N ALA A 100 14.83 -0.27 5.34
CA ALA A 100 15.86 0.65 5.80
C ALA A 100 15.96 0.64 7.34
N GLU A 101 16.89 -0.15 7.89
CA GLU A 101 17.15 -0.15 9.34
C GLU A 101 17.82 1.16 9.76
N MET A 102 17.09 2.00 10.49
CA MET A 102 17.56 3.29 11.01
C MET A 102 17.23 3.40 12.49
N LYS A 103 18.18 3.92 13.27
CA LYS A 103 17.99 4.10 14.71
C LYS A 103 16.92 5.15 14.99
N THR A 104 16.26 5.05 16.14
CA THR A 104 15.34 6.08 16.62
C THR A 104 16.05 7.44 16.66
N GLY A 105 15.40 8.48 16.15
CA GLY A 105 15.96 9.83 16.05
C GLY A 105 16.69 10.13 14.74
N GLU A 106 16.91 9.14 13.86
CA GLU A 106 17.52 9.37 12.53
C GLU A 106 16.55 9.98 11.50
N GLY A 107 15.31 10.29 11.90
CA GLY A 107 14.32 10.97 11.07
C GLY A 107 13.60 10.09 10.04
N LYS A 108 13.19 8.87 10.42
CA LYS A 108 12.46 7.91 9.55
C LYS A 108 11.28 8.55 8.81
N THR A 109 10.47 9.37 9.49
CA THR A 109 9.33 10.09 8.90
C THR A 109 9.75 10.96 7.72
N LEU A 110 10.84 11.71 7.86
CA LEU A 110 11.37 12.56 6.79
C LEU A 110 12.01 11.72 5.67
N VAL A 111 12.66 10.61 6.00
CA VAL A 111 13.26 9.68 5.02
C VAL A 111 12.20 9.12 4.08
N ALA A 112 11.04 8.73 4.61
CA ALA A 112 9.94 8.16 3.82
C ALA A 112 9.52 9.09 2.67
N THR A 113 9.50 10.41 2.90
CA THR A 113 9.07 11.41 1.90
C THR A 113 9.79 11.26 0.55
N LEU A 114 11.08 10.90 0.56
CA LEU A 114 11.89 10.72 -0.65
C LEU A 114 11.32 9.62 -1.55
N ALA A 115 11.04 8.45 -0.98
CA ALA A 115 10.49 7.31 -1.70
C ALA A 115 9.00 7.49 -2.00
N VAL A 116 8.23 8.12 -1.09
CA VAL A 116 6.81 8.43 -1.31
C VAL A 116 6.64 9.32 -2.54
N ILE A 117 7.38 10.43 -2.60
CA ILE A 117 7.29 11.40 -3.71
C ILE A 117 7.66 10.76 -5.04
N LEU A 118 8.78 10.03 -5.07
CA LEU A 118 9.22 9.37 -6.29
C LEU A 118 8.16 8.38 -6.79
N ASN A 119 7.70 7.46 -5.94
CA ASN A 119 6.75 6.43 -6.35
C ASN A 119 5.34 6.98 -6.65
N ALA A 120 4.94 8.08 -6.01
CA ALA A 120 3.69 8.78 -6.29
C ALA A 120 3.66 9.40 -7.70
N MET A 121 4.80 9.58 -8.37
CA MET A 121 4.85 10.06 -9.76
C MET A 121 4.04 9.18 -10.72
N THR A 122 3.85 7.89 -10.41
CA THR A 122 3.10 6.94 -11.25
C THR A 122 1.58 7.15 -11.28
N GLY A 123 1.03 7.99 -10.39
CA GLY A 123 -0.42 8.24 -10.28
C GLY A 123 -1.25 7.07 -9.74
N LYS A 124 -0.64 5.89 -9.56
CA LYS A 124 -1.26 4.70 -8.92
C LYS A 124 -1.27 4.79 -7.39
N GLY A 125 -0.51 5.77 -6.90
CA GLY A 125 -0.38 6.24 -5.53
C GLY A 125 0.24 5.29 -4.51
N VAL A 126 0.33 5.79 -3.28
CA VAL A 126 1.24 5.28 -2.25
C VAL A 126 0.54 5.23 -0.89
N HIS A 127 0.65 4.09 -0.21
CA HIS A 127 0.20 3.93 1.16
C HIS A 127 1.37 4.09 2.14
N VAL A 128 1.23 4.96 3.13
CA VAL A 128 2.15 5.06 4.27
C VAL A 128 1.43 4.48 5.48
N VAL A 129 1.97 3.38 6.01
CA VAL A 129 1.38 2.62 7.10
C VAL A 129 2.11 2.97 8.40
N THR A 130 1.37 3.37 9.42
CA THR A 130 1.89 3.63 10.76
C THR A 130 1.19 2.73 11.79
N VAL A 131 1.70 2.71 13.02
CA VAL A 131 1.19 1.84 14.10
C VAL A 131 -0.10 2.33 14.76
N ASN A 132 -0.47 3.61 14.59
CA ASN A 132 -1.72 4.15 15.16
C ASN A 132 -2.21 5.43 14.44
N ASP A 133 -3.49 5.73 14.62
CA ASP A 133 -4.17 6.86 13.99
C ASP A 133 -3.55 8.22 14.33
N TYR A 134 -3.03 8.39 15.55
CA TYR A 134 -2.37 9.63 15.94
C TYR A 134 -1.12 9.89 15.09
N LEU A 135 -0.27 8.87 14.91
CA LEU A 135 0.93 8.98 14.07
C LEU A 135 0.56 9.14 12.60
N ALA A 136 -0.44 8.39 12.11
CA ALA A 136 -0.94 8.56 10.74
C ALA A 136 -1.36 10.01 10.48
N LYS A 137 -2.20 10.57 11.37
CA LYS A 137 -2.70 11.94 11.25
C LYS A 137 -1.57 12.97 11.35
N ARG A 138 -0.76 12.90 12.41
CA ARG A 138 0.38 13.80 12.61
C ARG A 138 1.29 13.82 11.40
N ASP A 139 1.72 12.65 10.92
CA ASP A 139 2.70 12.56 9.83
C ASP A 139 2.09 12.99 8.49
N SER A 140 0.80 12.71 8.27
CA SER A 140 0.07 13.19 7.09
C SER A 140 -0.06 14.72 7.06
N GLU A 141 -0.18 15.36 8.21
CA GLU A 141 -0.27 16.82 8.34
C GLU A 141 1.12 17.47 8.22
N GLU A 142 2.09 16.96 8.97
CA GLU A 142 3.46 17.50 9.02
C GLU A 142 4.19 17.32 7.69
N MET A 143 4.19 16.13 7.10
CA MET A 143 4.83 15.91 5.79
C MET A 143 3.93 16.33 4.63
N GLY A 144 2.62 16.48 4.88
CA GLY A 144 1.64 16.92 3.90
C GLY A 144 1.93 18.29 3.30
N VAL A 145 2.57 19.19 4.06
CA VAL A 145 2.96 20.52 3.52
C VAL A 145 3.98 20.39 2.38
N LEU A 146 4.89 19.44 2.49
CA LEU A 146 5.93 19.15 1.50
C LEU A 146 5.27 18.51 0.26
N TYR A 147 4.42 17.50 0.45
CA TYR A 147 3.72 16.84 -0.66
C TYR A 147 2.82 17.81 -1.43
N LYS A 148 2.05 18.65 -0.73
CA LYS A 148 1.18 19.66 -1.33
C LYS A 148 1.97 20.74 -2.07
N PHE A 149 3.17 21.09 -1.59
CA PHE A 149 4.06 22.00 -2.32
C PHE A 149 4.36 21.45 -3.72
N LEU A 150 4.65 20.15 -3.83
CA LEU A 150 4.93 19.47 -5.10
C LEU A 150 3.68 19.10 -5.92
N GLY A 151 2.48 19.54 -5.48
CA GLY A 151 1.24 19.30 -6.19
C GLY A 151 0.63 17.92 -5.97
N TYR A 152 1.03 17.20 -4.93
CA TYR A 152 0.37 15.96 -4.52
C TYR A 152 -0.78 16.21 -3.54
N SER A 153 -1.83 15.43 -3.70
CA SER A 153 -2.91 15.29 -2.73
C SER A 153 -2.53 14.28 -1.65
N VAL A 154 -3.01 14.51 -0.42
CA VAL A 154 -2.72 13.68 0.75
C VAL A 154 -4.02 13.36 1.47
N GLY A 155 -4.30 12.06 1.61
CA GLY A 155 -5.39 11.53 2.41
C GLY A 155 -4.88 10.87 3.68
N CYS A 156 -5.75 10.74 4.68
CA CYS A 156 -5.46 10.01 5.90
C CYS A 156 -6.68 9.19 6.31
N ILE A 157 -6.51 7.87 6.40
CA ILE A 157 -7.51 6.94 6.88
C ILE A 157 -7.30 6.73 8.39
N THR A 158 -8.34 7.00 9.15
CA THR A 158 -8.39 6.81 10.61
C THR A 158 -9.70 6.10 11.00
N SER A 159 -9.72 5.52 12.20
CA SER A 159 -10.85 4.74 12.71
C SER A 159 -12.13 5.54 12.95
N ASP A 160 -12.05 6.88 13.02
CA ASP A 160 -13.19 7.78 13.16
C ASP A 160 -13.89 8.11 11.82
N ILE A 161 -13.32 7.70 10.68
CA ILE A 161 -13.95 7.86 9.37
C ILE A 161 -14.84 6.65 9.08
N TYR A 162 -16.11 6.78 9.45
CA TYR A 162 -17.13 5.73 9.26
C TYR A 162 -17.79 5.76 7.88
N ASP A 163 -17.89 6.94 7.26
CA ASP A 163 -18.55 7.10 5.97
C ASP A 163 -17.70 6.54 4.83
N GLU A 164 -18.27 5.64 4.02
CA GLU A 164 -17.50 4.98 2.95
C GLU A 164 -17.12 5.93 1.82
N GLN A 165 -17.91 6.98 1.55
CA GLN A 165 -17.57 7.97 0.51
C GLN A 165 -16.39 8.83 0.98
N GLU A 166 -16.37 9.19 2.26
CA GLU A 166 -15.24 9.91 2.86
C GLU A 166 -13.96 9.05 2.84
N ARG A 167 -14.04 7.76 3.19
CA ARG A 167 -12.90 6.83 3.07
C ARG A 167 -12.41 6.74 1.64
N LYS A 168 -13.31 6.58 0.67
CA LYS A 168 -12.97 6.53 -0.75
C LYS A 168 -12.22 7.78 -1.20
N ALA A 169 -12.67 8.97 -0.78
CA ALA A 169 -11.98 10.21 -1.09
C ALA A 169 -10.54 10.27 -0.52
N GLN A 170 -10.26 9.65 0.63
CA GLN A 170 -8.89 9.57 1.16
C GLN A 170 -7.98 8.65 0.33
N TYR A 171 -8.52 7.56 -0.23
CA TYR A 171 -7.78 6.64 -1.11
C TYR A 171 -7.56 7.19 -2.53
N GLU A 172 -8.39 8.14 -2.97
CA GLU A 172 -8.25 8.84 -4.24
C GLU A 172 -7.05 9.82 -4.26
N ALA A 173 -6.50 10.14 -3.08
CA ALA A 173 -5.29 10.96 -2.97
C ALA A 173 -4.06 10.27 -3.60
N ASP A 174 -3.07 11.05 -4.02
CA ASP A 174 -1.80 10.51 -4.51
C ASP A 174 -1.06 9.72 -3.41
N ILE A 175 -1.18 10.18 -2.17
CA ILE A 175 -0.55 9.60 -0.98
C ILE A 175 -1.61 9.44 0.11
N THR A 176 -1.72 8.24 0.67
CA THR A 176 -2.66 7.93 1.75
C THR A 176 -1.87 7.49 2.97
N TYR A 177 -2.10 8.13 4.13
CA TYR A 177 -1.62 7.67 5.43
C TYR A 177 -2.70 6.83 6.12
N GLY A 178 -2.31 5.88 6.96
CA GLY A 178 -3.27 5.11 7.75
C GLY A 178 -2.58 4.01 8.56
N THR A 179 -3.37 3.21 9.25
CA THR A 179 -2.86 2.06 10.01
C THR A 179 -3.07 0.76 9.25
N ASN A 180 -2.26 -0.25 9.56
CA ASN A 180 -2.40 -1.61 9.03
C ASN A 180 -3.82 -2.17 9.22
N ASN A 181 -4.43 -1.90 10.37
CA ASN A 181 -5.80 -2.33 10.68
C ASN A 181 -6.81 -1.70 9.75
N GLU A 182 -6.74 -0.37 9.54
CA GLU A 182 -7.68 0.32 8.68
C GLU A 182 -7.56 -0.12 7.21
N TYR A 183 -6.33 -0.20 6.68
CA TYR A 183 -6.08 -0.73 5.33
C TYR A 183 -6.56 -2.18 5.19
N GLY A 184 -6.29 -3.03 6.17
CA GLY A 184 -6.65 -4.43 6.13
C GLY A 184 -8.16 -4.65 6.23
N PHE A 185 -8.85 -3.93 7.11
CA PHE A 185 -10.31 -4.03 7.21
C PHE A 185 -11.03 -3.44 6.01
N ASP A 186 -10.52 -2.35 5.41
CA ASP A 186 -11.07 -1.84 4.14
C ASP A 186 -10.90 -2.85 3.02
N TYR A 187 -9.74 -3.51 2.92
CA TYR A 187 -9.53 -4.59 1.97
C TYR A 187 -10.56 -5.72 2.17
N LEU A 188 -10.79 -6.14 3.41
CA LEU A 188 -11.78 -7.18 3.71
C LEU A 188 -13.21 -6.73 3.35
N ARG A 189 -13.60 -5.50 3.73
CA ARG A 189 -14.92 -4.92 3.41
C ARG A 189 -15.13 -4.80 1.90
N ASP A 190 -14.13 -4.35 1.15
CA ASP A 190 -14.21 -4.20 -0.30
C ASP A 190 -14.37 -5.53 -1.04
N ASN A 191 -13.90 -6.64 -0.45
CA ASN A 191 -14.11 -7.98 -0.99
C ASN A 191 -15.45 -8.61 -0.57
N MET A 192 -16.25 -7.92 0.27
CA MET A 192 -17.62 -8.29 0.59
C MET A 192 -18.67 -7.49 -0.23
N LYS A 193 -18.24 -6.45 -0.95
CA LYS A 193 -19.10 -5.60 -1.77
C LYS A 193 -19.53 -6.29 -3.05
N VAL A 194 -20.77 -6.04 -3.46
CA VAL A 194 -21.35 -6.65 -4.68
C VAL A 194 -20.96 -5.85 -5.91
N ARG A 195 -20.87 -4.52 -5.78
CA ARG A 195 -20.60 -3.61 -6.89
C ARG A 195 -19.20 -3.01 -6.79
N LEU A 196 -18.59 -2.77 -7.95
CA LEU A 196 -17.22 -2.25 -8.01
C LEU A 196 -17.16 -0.80 -7.52
N GLU A 197 -18.17 0.00 -7.86
CA GLU A 197 -18.25 1.43 -7.48
C GLU A 197 -18.35 1.66 -5.98
N GLU A 198 -18.80 0.66 -5.23
CA GLU A 198 -18.91 0.72 -3.77
C GLU A 198 -17.54 0.57 -3.09
N LYS A 199 -16.51 0.02 -3.77
CA LYS A 199 -15.18 -0.16 -3.18
C LYS A 199 -14.53 1.18 -2.82
N VAL A 200 -13.85 1.21 -1.66
CA VAL A 200 -13.15 2.41 -1.17
C VAL A 200 -11.67 2.42 -1.55
N GLN A 201 -11.02 1.26 -1.57
CA GLN A 201 -9.63 1.13 -2.01
C GLN A 201 -9.53 1.12 -3.54
N ARG A 202 -8.34 1.49 -4.00
CA ARG A 202 -7.87 1.29 -5.37
C ARG A 202 -6.80 0.18 -5.39
N ASP A 203 -5.91 0.21 -6.38
CA ASP A 203 -4.78 -0.71 -6.49
C ASP A 203 -3.82 -0.65 -5.30
N HIS A 204 -3.26 -1.81 -4.92
CA HIS A 204 -2.20 -1.94 -3.91
C HIS A 204 -0.82 -1.72 -4.54
N ASN A 205 -0.54 -0.49 -5.00
CA ASN A 205 0.61 -0.18 -5.84
C ASN A 205 1.95 -0.16 -5.10
N TYR A 206 2.07 0.61 -4.02
CA TYR A 206 3.30 0.74 -3.24
C TYR A 206 2.97 1.10 -1.80
N ALA A 207 3.66 0.47 -0.84
CA ALA A 207 3.46 0.71 0.59
C ALA A 207 4.80 0.90 1.31
N ILE A 208 4.88 1.93 2.15
CA ILE A 208 5.96 2.11 3.12
C ILE A 208 5.39 1.86 4.50
N ILE A 209 5.99 0.94 5.24
CA ILE A 209 5.53 0.53 6.57
C ILE A 209 6.51 1.09 7.60
N ASP A 210 6.06 2.04 8.40
CA ASP A 210 6.81 2.51 9.57
C ASP A 210 6.68 1.48 10.72
N GLU A 211 7.77 1.33 11.49
CA GLU A 211 7.91 0.29 12.52
C GLU A 211 7.49 -1.12 12.01
N VAL A 212 8.11 -1.53 10.89
CA VAL A 212 7.81 -2.76 10.16
C VAL A 212 7.91 -4.04 11.00
N ASP A 213 8.78 -4.07 12.01
CA ASP A 213 8.90 -5.17 12.96
C ASP A 213 7.65 -5.29 13.83
N SER A 214 7.16 -4.17 14.35
CA SER A 214 5.92 -4.12 15.12
C SER A 214 4.72 -4.60 14.28
N ILE A 215 4.60 -4.11 13.04
CA ILE A 215 3.43 -4.41 12.20
C ILE A 215 3.50 -5.81 11.58
N LEU A 216 4.59 -6.15 10.89
CA LEU A 216 4.68 -7.41 10.13
C LEU A 216 5.12 -8.62 10.95
N ILE A 217 5.63 -8.43 12.17
CA ILE A 217 6.05 -9.53 13.05
C ILE A 217 5.14 -9.61 14.29
N ASP A 218 5.08 -8.54 15.09
CA ASP A 218 4.38 -8.59 16.38
C ASP A 218 2.85 -8.56 16.23
N GLU A 219 2.31 -7.72 15.37
CA GLU A 219 0.86 -7.63 15.13
C GLU A 219 0.33 -8.73 14.22
N ALA A 220 1.16 -9.23 13.31
CA ALA A 220 0.81 -10.32 12.37
C ALA A 220 0.49 -11.67 13.05
N ARG A 221 0.62 -11.77 14.38
CA ARG A 221 0.24 -12.97 15.16
C ARG A 221 -1.26 -13.23 15.19
N THR A 222 -2.09 -12.20 14.97
CA THR A 222 -3.56 -12.32 14.98
C THR A 222 -4.12 -11.89 13.62
N PRO A 223 -4.98 -12.69 12.98
CA PRO A 223 -5.59 -12.32 11.71
C PRO A 223 -6.66 -11.22 11.89
N LEU A 224 -6.89 -10.46 10.82
CA LEU A 224 -8.05 -9.57 10.71
C LEU A 224 -9.29 -10.39 10.33
N ILE A 225 -10.35 -10.29 11.13
CA ILE A 225 -11.59 -11.07 10.95
C ILE A 225 -12.80 -10.14 11.01
N ILE A 226 -13.66 -10.22 9.99
CA ILE A 226 -15.01 -9.66 10.02
C ILE A 226 -15.97 -10.79 10.38
N SER A 227 -16.57 -10.71 11.56
CA SER A 227 -17.64 -11.63 11.98
C SER A 227 -19.00 -11.04 11.63
N GLY A 228 -19.83 -11.80 10.91
CA GLY A 228 -21.22 -11.44 10.60
C GLY A 228 -22.22 -12.36 11.31
N PRO A 229 -23.44 -11.89 11.62
CA PRO A 229 -24.48 -12.76 12.12
C PRO A 229 -24.82 -13.82 11.07
N THR A 230 -25.04 -15.06 11.50
CA THR A 230 -25.64 -16.07 10.62
C THR A 230 -27.10 -15.72 10.41
N GLN A 231 -27.41 -14.95 9.36
CA GLN A 231 -28.79 -14.81 8.86
C GLN A 231 -29.19 -16.15 8.21
N ARG A 232 -29.50 -17.14 9.04
CA ARG A 232 -30.22 -18.33 8.61
C ARG A 232 -31.60 -18.19 9.22
N ASP A 233 -32.59 -17.89 8.39
CA ASP A 233 -33.98 -18.08 8.80
C ASP A 233 -34.15 -19.58 9.10
N HIS A 234 -34.14 -19.93 10.39
CA HIS A 234 -34.22 -21.31 10.83
C HIS A 234 -35.56 -21.96 10.49
N ASN A 235 -36.56 -21.17 10.09
CA ASN A 235 -37.90 -21.65 9.73
C ASN A 235 -37.90 -22.46 8.44
N HIS A 236 -36.94 -22.25 7.53
CA HIS A 236 -36.89 -22.99 6.28
C HIS A 236 -36.43 -24.44 6.44
N TYR A 237 -35.63 -24.77 7.47
CA TYR A 237 -35.19 -26.15 7.68
C TYR A 237 -36.34 -27.09 8.02
N ALA A 238 -37.25 -26.64 8.89
CA ALA A 238 -38.45 -27.42 9.23
C ALA A 238 -39.34 -27.62 8.00
N LYS A 239 -39.56 -26.55 7.22
CA LYS A 239 -40.39 -26.62 6.00
C LYS A 239 -39.76 -27.48 4.90
N ALA A 240 -38.46 -27.37 4.69
CA ALA A 240 -37.73 -28.21 3.74
C ALA A 240 -37.83 -29.69 4.13
N ASN A 241 -37.73 -30.02 5.42
CA ASN A 241 -37.92 -31.39 5.92
C ASN A 241 -39.36 -31.90 5.76
N GLU A 242 -40.37 -31.05 5.98
CA GLU A 242 -41.77 -31.41 5.69
C GLU A 242 -41.97 -31.74 4.22
N ILE A 243 -41.45 -30.91 3.32
CA ILE A 243 -41.55 -31.13 1.87
C ILE A 243 -40.79 -32.40 1.48
N ALA A 244 -39.56 -32.57 1.97
CA ALA A 244 -38.74 -33.75 1.67
C ALA A 244 -39.41 -35.06 2.10
N LYS A 245 -40.17 -35.07 3.21
CA LYS A 245 -40.94 -36.23 3.67
C LYS A 245 -42.17 -36.55 2.82
N GLN A 246 -42.66 -35.59 2.04
CA GLN A 246 -43.78 -35.78 1.12
C GLN A 246 -43.33 -36.25 -0.27
N MET A 247 -42.02 -36.15 -0.57
CA MET A 247 -41.48 -36.58 -1.85
C MET A 247 -41.58 -38.10 -1.99
N GLU A 248 -42.04 -38.56 -3.14
CA GLU A 248 -42.14 -39.99 -3.45
C GLU A 248 -40.87 -40.50 -4.14
N ARG A 249 -40.28 -41.57 -3.58
CA ARG A 249 -39.13 -42.24 -4.19
C ARG A 249 -39.58 -42.95 -5.47
N GLY A 250 -38.97 -42.59 -6.60
CA GLY A 250 -39.15 -43.26 -7.88
C GLY A 250 -37.99 -44.17 -8.28
N GLU A 251 -38.07 -44.63 -9.52
CA GLU A 251 -37.02 -45.36 -10.24
C GLU A 251 -36.72 -44.62 -11.54
N GLU A 252 -35.45 -44.69 -11.98
CA GLU A 252 -35.07 -44.17 -13.30
C GLU A 252 -35.54 -45.16 -14.37
N LEU A 253 -36.41 -44.70 -15.27
CA LEU A 253 -36.86 -45.52 -16.39
C LEU A 253 -35.74 -45.65 -17.42
N PRO A 254 -35.62 -46.81 -18.10
CA PRO A 254 -34.60 -47.02 -19.12
C PRO A 254 -34.79 -46.06 -20.29
N ALA A 255 -33.89 -45.09 -20.41
CA ALA A 255 -33.82 -44.14 -21.51
C ALA A 255 -32.76 -44.57 -22.54
N LYS A 256 -32.98 -44.27 -23.83
CA LYS A 256 -31.96 -44.54 -24.85
C LYS A 256 -30.82 -43.52 -24.75
N PRO A 257 -29.61 -43.84 -25.27
CA PRO A 257 -28.51 -42.88 -25.30
C PRO A 257 -28.92 -41.59 -26.02
N GLY A 258 -28.90 -40.46 -25.29
CA GLY A 258 -29.28 -39.13 -25.80
C GLY A 258 -30.71 -38.68 -25.46
N GLU A 259 -31.51 -39.49 -24.77
CA GLU A 259 -32.82 -39.09 -24.24
C GLU A 259 -32.72 -38.60 -22.78
N ASP A 260 -33.60 -37.67 -22.41
CA ASP A 260 -33.72 -37.20 -21.02
C ASP A 260 -34.19 -38.34 -20.10
N LYS A 261 -33.61 -38.40 -18.90
CA LYS A 261 -33.98 -39.38 -17.88
C LYS A 261 -35.41 -39.11 -17.41
N VAL A 262 -36.27 -40.13 -17.48
CA VAL A 262 -37.63 -40.06 -16.94
C VAL A 262 -37.67 -40.81 -15.62
N MET A 263 -38.16 -40.14 -14.57
CA MET A 263 -38.30 -40.71 -13.22
C MET A 263 -39.78 -40.96 -12.91
N THR A 264 -40.08 -42.01 -12.16
CA THR A 264 -41.46 -42.32 -11.73
C THR A 264 -41.91 -41.58 -10.46
N GLY A 265 -41.00 -40.88 -9.78
CA GLY A 265 -41.26 -40.13 -8.56
C GLY A 265 -40.43 -38.85 -8.48
N ASP A 266 -40.54 -38.12 -7.36
CA ASP A 266 -39.91 -36.82 -7.16
C ASP A 266 -38.38 -36.89 -6.99
N PHE A 267 -37.87 -38.05 -6.56
CA PHE A 267 -36.43 -38.31 -6.47
C PHE A 267 -36.09 -39.79 -6.70
N VAL A 268 -34.87 -40.06 -7.14
CA VAL A 268 -34.26 -41.40 -7.19
C VAL A 268 -32.98 -41.40 -6.36
N VAL A 269 -32.58 -42.57 -5.86
CA VAL A 269 -31.32 -42.73 -5.13
C VAL A 269 -30.30 -43.36 -6.07
N ASP A 270 -29.27 -42.59 -6.45
CA ASP A 270 -28.09 -43.10 -7.15
C ASP A 270 -27.16 -43.74 -6.11
N GLU A 271 -27.37 -45.02 -5.81
CA GLU A 271 -26.47 -45.82 -4.97
C GLU A 271 -25.19 -46.14 -5.75
N LYS A 272 -24.39 -45.12 -6.06
CA LYS A 272 -23.00 -45.31 -6.47
C LYS A 272 -22.21 -45.81 -5.27
N ASN A 273 -22.06 -47.13 -5.20
CA ASN A 273 -20.98 -47.77 -4.45
C ASN A 273 -19.63 -47.49 -5.11
#